data_AF-A0A811NCG4-F1
#
_entry.id   AF-A0A811NCG4-F1
#
_cell.length_a   1.000
_cell.length_b   1.000
_cell.length_c   1.000
_cell.angle_alpha   90.00
_cell.angle_beta   90.00
_cell.angle_gamma   90.00
#
_symmetry.space_group_name_H-M   'P 1'
#
loop_
_entity.id
_entity.type
_entity.pdbx_description
1 polymer ?
#
loop_
_entity_poly.entity_id
_entity_poly.type
_entity_poly.pdbx_seq_one_letter_code
_entity_poly.pdbx_strand_id
1 'polypeptide(L)'
;MTTTPRDLTDADGVLLDAFRGRFGTQGGGQETTALTAVTQLTHHGMLFVPLGYTFGAGMFGVHEVRGGSPYGAGTFAGADGSRTPSQAELAIARHQGTYFAGIAKKFKAGATALAAEASASA
;
A
#
# COMPACT_ATOMS: atom_id res chain seq x y z
N MET A 1 -21.92 3.13 -7.01
CA MET A 1 -20.70 3.34 -7.80
C MET A 1 -19.63 2.42 -7.23
N THR A 2 -19.64 1.17 -7.68
CA THR A 2 -18.85 0.04 -7.18
C THR A 2 -17.65 -0.16 -8.09
N THR A 3 -16.46 0.23 -7.63
CA THR A 3 -15.20 -0.06 -8.33
C THR A 3 -14.72 -1.46 -7.95
N THR A 4 -14.93 -2.42 -8.84
CA THR A 4 -14.42 -3.79 -8.75
C THR A 4 -12.91 -3.81 -9.02
N PRO A 5 -12.12 -4.72 -8.41
CA PRO A 5 -10.67 -4.80 -8.64
C PRO A 5 -10.40 -5.57 -9.93
N ARG A 6 -10.29 -4.85 -11.05
CA ARG A 6 -9.62 -5.28 -12.27
C ARG A 6 -8.88 -4.06 -12.81
N ASP A 7 -7.66 -4.28 -13.29
CA ASP A 7 -6.78 -3.30 -13.93
C ASP A 7 -5.79 -2.57 -12.99
N LEU A 8 -4.86 -3.34 -12.41
CA LEU A 8 -3.54 -2.84 -11.95
C LEU A 8 -2.39 -3.34 -12.85
N THR A 9 -2.69 -3.85 -14.04
CA THR A 9 -1.70 -4.02 -15.11
C THR A 9 -1.62 -2.72 -15.89
N ASP A 10 -0.55 -1.95 -15.74
CA ASP A 10 -0.18 -1.00 -16.78
C ASP A 10 0.32 -1.77 -18.02
N ALA A 11 0.24 -1.13 -19.18
CA ALA A 11 0.54 -1.74 -20.48
C ALA A 11 2.02 -2.16 -20.64
N ASP A 12 2.86 -1.94 -19.63
CA ASP A 12 4.30 -2.13 -19.65
C ASP A 12 4.77 -3.28 -18.72
N GLY A 13 3.83 -3.97 -18.06
CA GLY A 13 4.07 -5.21 -17.31
C GLY A 13 4.57 -5.03 -15.87
N VAL A 14 4.61 -3.80 -15.34
CA VAL A 14 5.06 -3.56 -13.96
C VAL A 14 3.86 -3.60 -13.01
N LEU A 15 3.76 -4.70 -12.26
CA LEU A 15 2.74 -4.88 -11.23
C LEU A 15 3.22 -4.25 -9.92
N LEU A 16 2.58 -3.17 -9.48
CA LEU A 16 2.84 -2.53 -8.18
C LEU A 16 1.76 -2.90 -7.17
N ASP A 17 2.15 -3.15 -5.92
CA ASP A 17 1.21 -3.40 -4.82
C ASP A 17 1.51 -2.55 -3.59
N ALA A 18 0.45 -2.19 -2.86
CA ALA A 18 0.51 -1.54 -1.56
C ALA A 18 -0.47 -2.20 -0.59
N PHE A 19 0.06 -2.76 0.50
CA PHE A 19 -0.72 -3.53 1.44
C PHE A 19 -1.63 -2.67 2.32
N ARG A 20 -2.88 -3.11 2.53
CA ARG A 20 -3.84 -2.54 3.50
C ARG A 20 -4.58 -3.66 4.20
N GLY A 21 -4.77 -3.56 5.52
CA GLY A 21 -5.39 -4.63 6.30
C GLY A 21 -6.43 -4.17 7.32
N ARG A 22 -7.37 -5.07 7.63
CA ARG A 22 -8.30 -4.95 8.77
C ARG A 22 -8.02 -6.12 9.71
N PHE A 23 -7.75 -5.82 10.98
CA PHE A 23 -7.26 -6.78 11.97
C PHE A 23 -8.18 -6.82 13.19
N GLY A 24 -8.27 -7.97 13.87
CA GLY A 24 -9.14 -8.10 15.06
C GLY A 24 -8.62 -7.32 16.26
N THR A 25 -7.36 -7.53 16.63
CA THR A 25 -6.76 -7.04 17.88
C THR A 25 -5.36 -6.46 17.65
N GLN A 26 -4.87 -5.70 18.63
CA GLN A 26 -3.48 -5.24 18.66
C GLN A 26 -2.53 -6.44 18.74
N GLY A 27 -1.46 -6.43 17.94
CA GLY A 27 -0.51 -7.54 17.82
C GLY A 27 -1.03 -8.74 17.00
N GLY A 28 -2.32 -8.77 16.67
CA GLY A 28 -2.96 -9.85 15.90
C GLY A 28 -2.68 -9.74 14.40
N GLY A 29 -1.47 -10.08 13.97
CA GLY A 29 -1.12 -10.22 12.55
C GLY A 29 -0.96 -8.92 11.75
N GLN A 30 -1.03 -7.76 12.42
CA GLN A 30 -1.05 -6.44 11.77
C GLN A 30 0.14 -6.24 10.81
N GLU A 31 1.33 -6.66 11.22
CA GLU A 31 2.55 -6.57 10.43
C GLU A 31 2.82 -7.86 9.65
N THR A 32 2.63 -9.02 10.30
CA THR A 32 2.99 -10.31 9.70
C THR A 32 2.14 -10.67 8.50
N THR A 33 0.87 -10.25 8.44
CA THR A 33 0.04 -10.43 7.24
C THR A 33 0.61 -9.68 6.04
N ALA A 34 1.15 -8.47 6.24
CA ALA A 34 1.82 -7.74 5.17
C ALA A 34 3.11 -8.44 4.75
N LEU A 35 3.94 -8.83 5.73
CA LEU A 35 5.22 -9.52 5.48
C LEU A 35 5.05 -10.83 4.71
N THR A 36 4.03 -11.62 5.02
CA THR A 36 3.75 -12.87 4.30
C THR A 36 3.06 -12.65 2.97
N ALA A 37 2.36 -11.54 2.76
CA ALA A 37 1.84 -11.19 1.43
C ALA A 37 2.98 -10.89 0.45
N VAL A 38 4.03 -10.19 0.90
CA VAL A 38 5.18 -9.80 0.05
C VAL A 38 5.88 -10.99 -0.59
N THR A 39 5.94 -12.15 0.06
CA THR A 39 6.55 -13.35 -0.52
C THR A 39 5.79 -13.81 -1.76
N GLN A 40 4.45 -13.77 -1.71
CA GLN A 40 3.60 -14.14 -2.84
C GLN A 40 3.68 -13.11 -3.98
N LEU A 41 3.73 -11.82 -3.64
CA LEU A 41 3.89 -10.74 -4.62
C LEU A 41 5.23 -10.87 -5.38
N THR A 42 6.29 -11.22 -4.66
CA THR A 42 7.62 -11.46 -5.25
C THR A 42 7.60 -12.59 -6.27
N HIS A 43 6.87 -13.69 -6.00
CA HIS A 43 6.74 -14.81 -6.94
C HIS A 43 6.06 -14.41 -8.26
N HIS A 44 5.19 -13.39 -8.24
CA HIS A 44 4.56 -12.83 -9.43
C HIS A 44 5.38 -11.73 -10.11
N GLY A 45 6.58 -11.42 -9.62
CA GLY A 45 7.42 -10.34 -10.15
C GLY A 45 6.89 -8.94 -9.83
N MET A 46 6.04 -8.80 -8.80
CA MET A 46 5.48 -7.51 -8.41
C MET A 46 6.45 -6.71 -7.55
N LEU A 47 6.37 -5.38 -7.67
CA LEU A 47 7.09 -4.44 -6.82
C LEU A 47 6.21 -4.05 -5.63
N PHE A 48 6.65 -4.43 -4.43
CA PHE A 48 6.00 -4.01 -3.20
C PHE A 48 6.42 -2.61 -2.78
N VAL A 49 5.44 -1.72 -2.58
CA VAL A 49 5.66 -0.34 -2.13
C VAL A 49 5.23 -0.20 -0.66
N PRO A 50 6.18 -0.19 0.29
CA PRO A 50 5.86 0.01 1.70
C PRO A 50 5.45 1.46 1.96
N LEU A 51 4.66 1.68 3.02
CA LEU A 51 4.32 3.03 3.46
C LEU A 51 5.53 3.75 4.07
N GLY A 52 6.38 3.01 4.78
CA GLY A 52 7.45 3.56 5.60
C GLY A 52 6.92 4.53 6.66
N TYR A 53 7.77 5.46 7.09
CA TYR A 53 7.40 6.58 7.95
C TYR A 53 7.07 7.85 7.15
N THR A 54 6.68 7.71 5.88
CA THR A 54 6.46 8.84 4.96
C THR A 54 5.31 9.76 5.38
N PHE A 55 4.40 9.30 6.25
CA PHE A 55 3.33 10.11 6.84
C PHE A 55 3.81 10.93 8.07
N GLY A 56 5.11 10.89 8.39
CA GLY A 56 5.75 11.76 9.38
C GLY A 56 5.13 11.62 10.78
N ALA A 57 4.81 12.77 11.40
CA ALA A 57 4.24 12.85 12.75
C ALA A 57 3.01 11.94 12.95
N GLY A 58 2.20 11.73 11.90
CA GLY A 58 1.05 10.84 11.94
C GLY A 58 1.39 9.35 12.14
N MET A 59 2.67 8.97 12.07
CA MET A 59 3.15 7.61 12.34
C MET A 59 3.68 7.41 13.76
N PHE A 60 3.91 8.48 14.52
CA PHE A 60 4.49 8.40 15.87
C PHE A 60 3.47 8.55 17.01
N GLY A 61 2.18 8.68 16.69
CA GLY A 61 1.13 8.80 17.70
C GLY A 61 0.99 7.51 18.53
N VAL A 62 1.07 7.63 19.86
CA VAL A 62 0.95 6.54 20.84
C VAL A 62 -0.19 6.73 21.86
N HIS A 63 -0.98 7.80 21.71
CA HIS A 63 -2.02 8.17 22.67
C HIS A 63 -3.36 7.47 22.45
N GLU A 64 -3.56 6.84 21.29
CA GLU A 64 -4.77 6.09 20.96
C GLU A 64 -4.42 4.77 20.29
N VAL A 65 -5.30 3.79 20.46
CA VAL A 65 -5.21 2.51 19.74
C VAL A 65 -5.57 2.76 18.27
N ARG A 66 -4.59 2.57 17.38
CA ARG A 66 -4.73 2.70 15.94
C ARG A 66 -3.92 1.63 15.21
N GLY A 67 -4.46 1.15 14.11
CA GLY A 67 -3.73 0.31 13.16
C GLY A 67 -2.82 1.13 12.24
N GLY A 68 -1.97 0.41 11.51
CA GLY A 68 -1.00 0.97 10.58
C GLY A 68 0.43 0.70 11.04
N SER A 69 1.28 0.36 10.09
CA SER A 69 2.70 0.11 10.30
C SER A 69 3.49 0.58 9.07
N PRO A 70 4.84 0.59 9.12
CA PRO A 70 5.65 0.91 7.96
C PRO A 70 5.40 -0.01 6.75
N TYR A 71 4.82 -1.19 6.97
CA TYR A 71 4.45 -2.12 5.90
C TYR A 71 3.15 -1.74 5.18
N GLY A 72 2.29 -0.92 5.78
CA GLY A 72 1.04 -0.49 5.17
C GLY A 72 0.03 0.06 6.17
N ALA A 73 -1.01 0.72 5.65
CA ALA A 73 -2.13 1.17 6.46
C ALA A 73 -2.90 -0.02 7.02
N GLY A 74 -3.45 0.16 8.22
CA GLY A 74 -4.26 -0.86 8.86
C GLY A 74 -5.32 -0.25 9.77
N THR A 75 -6.32 -1.05 10.11
CA THR A 75 -7.36 -0.68 11.08
C THR A 75 -7.69 -1.85 11.99
N PHE A 76 -8.06 -1.57 13.24
CA PHE A 76 -8.57 -2.59 14.15
C PHE A 76 -10.10 -2.65 14.11
N ALA A 77 -10.65 -3.84 13.94
CA ALA A 77 -12.09 -4.11 13.92
C ALA A 77 -12.67 -4.41 15.31
N GLY A 78 -11.82 -4.69 16.31
CA GLY A 78 -12.29 -5.24 17.59
C GLY A 78 -12.60 -6.73 17.48
N ALA A 79 -12.69 -7.42 18.63
CA ALA A 79 -12.92 -8.87 18.66
C ALA A 79 -14.30 -9.27 18.10
N ASP A 80 -15.29 -8.38 18.23
CA ASP A 80 -16.65 -8.51 17.72
C ASP A 80 -16.84 -7.88 16.33
N GLY A 81 -15.80 -7.26 15.77
CA GLY A 81 -15.82 -6.59 14.47
C GLY A 81 -16.57 -5.24 14.45
N SER A 82 -17.05 -4.73 15.59
CA SER A 82 -17.89 -3.53 15.64
C SER A 82 -17.12 -2.22 15.45
N ARG A 83 -15.80 -2.21 15.69
CA ARG A 83 -14.98 -1.00 15.57
C ARG A 83 -14.84 -0.58 14.10
N THR A 84 -15.15 0.68 13.87
CA THR A 84 -14.93 1.34 12.58
C THR A 84 -13.57 2.05 12.56
N PRO A 85 -12.99 2.28 11.37
CA PRO A 85 -11.67 2.90 11.28
C PRO A 85 -11.65 4.30 11.91
N SER A 86 -10.64 4.57 12.74
CA SER A 86 -10.47 5.89 13.35
C SER A 86 -10.03 6.94 12.32
N GLN A 87 -10.13 8.22 12.66
CA GLN A 87 -9.64 9.29 11.77
C GLN A 87 -8.14 9.18 11.50
N ALA A 88 -7.34 8.74 12.49
CA ALA A 88 -5.92 8.51 12.29
C ALA A 88 -5.66 7.38 11.29
N GLU A 89 -6.38 6.26 11.40
CA GLU A 89 -6.25 5.12 10.47
C GLU A 89 -6.67 5.51 9.04
N LEU A 90 -7.76 6.27 8.90
CA LEU A 90 -8.20 6.80 7.60
C LEU A 90 -7.18 7.78 7.01
N ALA A 91 -6.55 8.62 7.83
CA ALA A 91 -5.53 9.54 7.37
C ALA A 91 -4.29 8.80 6.82
N ILE A 92 -3.83 7.75 7.52
CA ILE A 92 -2.73 6.88 7.07
C ILE A 92 -3.09 6.21 5.73
N ALA A 93 -4.31 5.68 5.60
CA ALA A 93 -4.77 5.05 4.38
C ALA A 93 -4.87 6.02 3.18
N ARG A 94 -5.27 7.27 3.42
CA ARG A 94 -5.28 8.35 2.41
C ARG A 94 -3.86 8.73 1.99
N HIS A 95 -2.96 8.87 2.95
CA HIS A 95 -1.55 9.15 2.68
C HIS A 95 -0.91 8.03 1.86
N GLN A 96 -1.10 6.76 2.25
CA GLN A 96 -0.60 5.62 1.49
C GLN A 96 -1.14 5.60 0.06
N GLY A 97 -2.41 5.96 -0.15
CA GLY A 97 -2.99 6.01 -1.49
C GLY A 97 -2.33 7.06 -2.38
N THR A 98 -2.13 8.26 -1.82
CA THR A 98 -1.45 9.36 -2.51
C THR A 98 0.00 9.01 -2.82
N TYR A 99 0.72 8.46 -1.84
CA TYR A 99 2.11 8.05 -1.95
C TYR A 99 2.30 6.95 -3.02
N PHE A 100 1.49 5.90 -2.94
CA PHE A 100 1.49 4.80 -3.91
C PHE A 100 1.20 5.28 -5.33
N ALA A 101 0.14 6.09 -5.51
CA ALA A 101 -0.20 6.64 -6.82
C ALA A 101 0.93 7.51 -7.39
N GLY A 102 1.63 8.27 -6.54
CA GLY A 102 2.81 9.03 -6.93
C GLY A 102 3.95 8.15 -7.42
N ILE A 103 4.19 7.00 -6.78
CA ILE A 103 5.20 6.02 -7.21
C ILE A 103 4.80 5.37 -8.52
N ALA A 104 3.57 4.88 -8.64
CA ALA A 104 3.06 4.28 -9.86
C ALA A 104 3.18 5.24 -11.06
N LYS A 105 2.86 6.53 -10.87
CA LYS A 105 3.03 7.56 -11.90
C LYS A 105 4.50 7.71 -12.33
N LYS A 106 5.45 7.67 -11.40
CA LYS A 106 6.89 7.74 -11.71
C LYS A 106 7.36 6.52 -12.49
N PHE A 107 6.93 5.32 -12.11
CA PHE A 107 7.26 4.09 -12.82
C PHE A 107 6.75 4.13 -14.26
N LYS A 108 5.48 4.51 -14.46
CA LYS A 108 4.91 4.69 -15.80
C LYS A 108 5.70 5.69 -16.64
N ALA A 109 6.04 6.85 -16.07
CA ALA A 109 6.84 7.85 -16.79
C ALA A 109 8.24 7.33 -17.16
N GLY A 110 8.89 6.59 -16.26
CA GLY A 110 10.17 5.94 -16.53
C GLY A 110 10.07 4.90 -17.65
N ALA A 111 9.04 4.05 -17.64
CA ALA A 111 8.79 3.08 -18.69
C ALA A 111 8.63 3.74 -20.07
N THR A 112 7.88 4.84 -20.14
CA THR A 112 7.71 5.60 -21.40
C THR A 112 9.02 6.22 -21.89
N ALA A 113 9.88 6.71 -21.00
CA ALA A 113 11.17 7.28 -21.37
C ALA A 113 12.12 6.21 -21.94
N LEU A 114 12.19 5.05 -21.28
CA LEU A 114 13.02 3.92 -21.72
C LEU A 114 12.57 3.39 -23.10
N ALA A 115 11.25 3.32 -23.33
CA ALA A 115 10.72 2.91 -24.63
C ALA A 115 11.10 3.90 -25.75
N ALA A 116 11.05 5.21 -25.47
CA ALA A 116 11.44 6.24 -26.41
C ALA A 116 12.95 6.19 -26.74
N GLU A 117 13.82 6.00 -25.75
CA GLU A 117 15.26 5.84 -25.95
C GLU A 117 15.59 4.60 -26.80
N ALA A 118 14.95 3.47 -26.53
CA ALA A 118 15.12 2.25 -27.31
C ALA A 118 14.76 2.47 -28.80
N SER A 119 13.66 3.19 -29.07
CA SER A 119 13.23 3.52 -30.43
C SER A 119 14.13 4.51 -31.17
N ALA A 120 14.90 5.34 -30.44
CA ALA A 120 15.84 6.29 -31.02
C ALA A 120 17.21 5.68 -31.33
N SER A 121 17.52 4.52 -30.73
CA SER A 121 18.77 3.77 -30.93
C SER A 121 18.69 2.67 -32.00
N ALA A 122 17.51 2.46 -32.57
CA ALA A 122 17.22 1.49 -33.63
C ALA A 122 17.09 2.19 -35.00
#